data_AF-A0A355EUN7-F1
#
_entry.id   AF-A0A355EUN7-F1
#
_cell.length_a   1.000
_cell.length_b   1.000
_cell.length_c   1.000
_cell.angle_alpha   90.00
_cell.angle_beta   90.00
_cell.angle_gamma   90.00
#
_symmetry.space_group_name_H-M   'P 1'
#
loop_
_entity.id
_entity.type
_entity.pdbx_description
1 polymer ?
#
loop_
_entity_poly.entity_id
_entity_poly.type
_entity_poly.pdbx_seq_one_letter_code
_entity_poly.pdbx_strand_id
1 'polypeptide(L)'
;MQTHTMADEHPTPDELLDYHCDDASPEQRSRIQDHLALCPACVRTVLDLDSFPSIPVGGEEEGLSSEEIEAEWLRFQGKAAQAPFGLRRSFEWAKALPWCIAAALLIVAAGLSIQAVRFHREATQPRGGLELVDLSPLADGRVEWREAEATEGVRPASWADRIVLILSLADPRTFPEYEVEIAAAADDRVVWHGTRLRRAQEGTLALELPRRFLAEGLYRIRLFGLRSEGRSPVAEYELRLVD
;
A
#
# COMPACT_ATOMS: atom_id res chain seq x y z
N MET A 1 4.23 -44.69 25.39
CA MET A 1 3.66 -43.63 24.54
C MET A 1 4.63 -42.47 24.55
N GLN A 2 5.54 -42.44 23.56
CA GLN A 2 6.47 -41.32 23.38
C GLN A 2 5.74 -40.29 22.51
N THR A 3 5.41 -39.14 23.10
CA THR A 3 5.01 -37.96 22.33
C THR A 3 6.26 -37.39 21.70
N HIS A 4 6.54 -37.79 20.46
CA HIS A 4 7.53 -37.12 19.63
C HIS A 4 7.04 -35.68 19.41
N THR A 5 7.65 -34.75 20.13
CA THR A 5 7.47 -33.31 19.96
C THR A 5 8.13 -32.92 18.62
N MET A 6 7.38 -33.01 17.51
CA MET A 6 7.76 -32.46 16.19
C MET A 6 7.66 -30.93 16.20
N ALA A 7 8.29 -30.25 17.15
CA ALA A 7 8.00 -28.84 17.45
C ALA A 7 9.08 -27.84 17.00
N ASP A 8 9.92 -28.11 16.01
CA ASP A 8 10.89 -27.08 15.58
C ASP A 8 11.41 -27.18 14.14
N GLU A 9 10.94 -28.13 13.32
CA GLU A 9 11.42 -28.19 11.94
C GLU A 9 10.57 -27.26 11.07
N HIS A 10 11.10 -26.06 10.83
CA HIS A 10 10.55 -25.13 9.85
C HIS A 10 10.51 -25.79 8.47
N PRO A 11 9.47 -25.54 7.65
CA PRO A 11 9.45 -25.95 6.26
C PRO A 11 10.71 -25.45 5.55
N THR A 12 11.28 -26.29 4.69
CA THR A 12 12.46 -25.90 3.93
C THR A 12 12.09 -24.81 2.91
N PRO A 13 13.06 -24.01 2.43
CA PRO A 13 12.80 -23.01 1.39
C PRO A 13 12.15 -23.60 0.13
N ASP A 14 12.58 -24.79 -0.30
CA ASP A 14 12.03 -25.47 -1.48
C ASP A 14 10.57 -25.88 -1.23
N GLU A 15 10.24 -26.37 -0.02
CA GLU A 15 8.86 -26.71 0.33
C GLU A 15 7.93 -25.49 0.34
N LEU A 16 8.44 -24.32 0.78
CA LEU A 16 7.69 -23.05 0.73
C LEU A 16 7.52 -22.54 -0.71
N LEU A 17 8.51 -22.79 -1.58
CA LEU A 17 8.44 -22.46 -2.99
C LEU A 17 7.40 -23.34 -3.71
N ASP A 18 7.44 -24.66 -3.49
CA ASP A 18 6.44 -25.59 -4.02
C ASP A 18 5.03 -25.24 -3.54
N TYR A 19 4.89 -24.80 -2.28
CA TYR A 19 3.63 -24.31 -1.74
C TYR A 19 3.15 -23.04 -2.46
N HIS A 20 4.04 -22.09 -2.76
CA HIS A 20 3.71 -20.85 -3.46
C HIS A 20 3.35 -21.07 -4.94
N CYS A 21 4.05 -21.99 -5.61
CA CYS A 21 3.79 -22.36 -7.01
C CYS A 21 2.61 -23.33 -7.19
N ASP A 22 1.92 -23.70 -6.10
CA ASP A 22 0.82 -24.67 -6.06
C ASP A 22 1.21 -26.13 -6.43
N ASP A 23 2.51 -26.45 -6.43
CA ASP A 23 3.10 -27.75 -6.75
C ASP A 23 3.19 -28.70 -5.52
N ALA A 24 3.00 -28.19 -4.30
CA ALA A 24 3.04 -29.01 -3.09
C ALA A 24 1.92 -30.07 -3.06
N SER A 25 2.26 -31.29 -2.61
CA SER A 25 1.26 -32.35 -2.39
C SER A 25 0.19 -31.92 -1.38
N PRO A 26 -1.02 -32.51 -1.39
CA PRO A 26 -2.08 -32.15 -0.46
C PRO A 26 -1.66 -32.28 1.02
N GLU A 27 -0.89 -33.32 1.36
CA GLU A 27 -0.38 -33.54 2.71
C GLU A 27 0.67 -32.49 3.10
N GLN A 28 1.60 -32.15 2.19
CA GLN A 28 2.61 -31.12 2.41
C GLN A 28 1.98 -29.74 2.55
N ARG A 29 0.97 -29.42 1.73
CA ARG A 29 0.20 -28.18 1.77
C ARG A 29 -0.50 -28.00 3.13
N SER A 30 -1.18 -29.03 3.63
CA SER A 30 -1.84 -28.99 4.95
C SER A 30 -0.82 -28.74 6.07
N ARG A 31 0.31 -29.46 6.05
CA ARG A 31 1.38 -29.28 7.06
C ARG A 31 1.96 -27.87 7.03
N ILE A 32 2.19 -27.31 5.85
CA ILE A 32 2.71 -25.93 5.69
C ILE A 32 1.68 -24.91 6.16
N GLN A 33 0.38 -25.08 5.86
CA GLN A 33 -0.68 -24.19 6.32
C GLN A 33 -0.78 -24.15 7.85
N ASP A 34 -0.77 -25.32 8.50
CA ASP A 34 -0.78 -25.41 9.96
C ASP A 34 0.45 -24.71 10.57
N HIS A 35 1.62 -24.85 9.94
CA HIS A 35 2.84 -24.17 10.37
C HIS A 35 2.79 -22.65 10.17
N LEU A 36 2.30 -22.19 9.02
CA LEU A 36 2.16 -20.76 8.70
C LEU A 36 1.19 -20.05 9.66
N ALA A 37 0.16 -20.76 10.16
CA ALA A 37 -0.73 -20.22 11.19
C ALA A 37 -0.03 -19.93 12.52
N LEU A 38 1.10 -20.61 12.81
CA LEU A 38 1.83 -20.51 14.07
C LEU A 38 3.17 -19.77 13.94
N CYS A 39 3.72 -19.63 12.73
CA CYS A 39 5.07 -19.11 12.50
C CYS A 39 5.09 -17.85 11.61
N PRO A 40 5.11 -16.64 12.21
CA PRO A 40 5.15 -15.38 11.46
C PRO A 40 6.39 -15.21 10.55
N ALA A 41 7.50 -15.87 10.87
CA ALA A 41 8.72 -15.81 10.07
C ALA A 41 8.52 -16.47 8.69
N CYS A 42 7.92 -17.68 8.66
CA CYS A 42 7.64 -18.38 7.40
C CYS A 42 6.56 -17.65 6.58
N VAL A 43 5.57 -17.01 7.22
CA VAL A 43 4.57 -16.19 6.52
C VAL A 43 5.23 -15.04 5.77
N ARG A 44 6.21 -14.35 6.37
CA ARG A 44 6.95 -13.28 5.70
C ARG A 44 7.71 -13.81 4.48
N THR A 45 8.38 -14.96 4.59
CA THR A 45 9.08 -15.56 3.46
C THR A 45 8.14 -15.83 2.28
N VAL A 46 6.94 -16.36 2.54
CA VAL A 46 5.93 -16.60 1.48
C VAL A 46 5.43 -15.30 0.86
N LEU A 47 5.21 -14.25 1.66
CA LEU A 47 4.82 -12.93 1.15
C LEU A 47 5.94 -12.23 0.34
N ASP A 48 7.20 -12.47 0.70
CA ASP A 48 8.35 -11.97 -0.04
C ASP A 48 8.46 -12.65 -1.42
N LEU A 49 8.10 -13.94 -1.53
CA LEU A 49 8.01 -14.65 -2.82
C LEU A 49 6.97 -14.01 -3.75
N ASP A 50 5.82 -13.58 -3.22
CA ASP A 50 4.76 -12.90 -3.98
C ASP A 50 5.16 -11.49 -4.47
N SER A 51 6.19 -10.90 -3.85
CA SER A 51 6.72 -9.59 -4.26
C SER A 51 7.63 -9.67 -5.49
N PHE A 52 8.08 -10.86 -5.89
CA PHE A 52 8.81 -11.02 -7.13
C PHE A 52 7.83 -10.92 -8.29
N PRO A 53 8.05 -10.01 -9.26
CA PRO A 53 7.20 -9.94 -10.44
C PRO A 53 7.23 -11.30 -11.11
N SER A 54 6.06 -11.91 -11.27
CA SER A 54 5.88 -13.08 -12.13
C SER A 54 6.25 -12.65 -13.54
N ILE A 55 7.54 -12.77 -13.86
CA ILE A 55 8.01 -12.65 -15.23
C ILE A 55 7.26 -13.77 -15.95
N PRO A 56 6.36 -13.45 -16.89
CA PRO A 56 5.65 -14.48 -17.61
C PRO A 56 6.73 -15.34 -18.28
N VAL A 57 6.93 -16.54 -17.73
CA VAL A 57 7.63 -17.59 -18.44
C VAL A 57 6.74 -17.80 -19.65
N GLY A 58 7.21 -17.34 -20.82
CA GLY A 58 6.45 -17.46 -22.05
C GLY A 58 5.91 -18.88 -22.12
N GLY A 59 4.59 -19.02 -22.29
CA GLY A 59 3.91 -20.32 -22.21
C GLY A 59 4.64 -21.35 -23.05
N GLU A 60 4.60 -22.61 -22.60
CA GLU A 60 5.32 -23.76 -23.18
C GLU A 60 5.09 -23.99 -24.69
N GLU A 61 4.23 -23.21 -25.34
CA GLU A 61 3.90 -23.34 -26.77
C GLU A 61 4.81 -22.55 -27.73
N GLU A 62 5.67 -21.63 -27.25
CA GLU A 62 6.69 -20.97 -28.08
C GLU A 62 8.04 -20.86 -27.36
N GLY A 63 8.46 -21.95 -26.73
CA GLY A 63 9.88 -22.13 -26.42
C GLY A 63 10.64 -22.10 -27.74
N LEU A 64 11.45 -21.05 -27.97
CA LEU A 64 12.37 -21.00 -29.10
C LEU A 64 13.08 -22.35 -29.20
N SER A 65 13.07 -22.95 -30.38
CA SER A 65 13.76 -24.20 -30.61
C SER A 65 15.23 -24.06 -30.20
N SER A 66 15.88 -25.15 -29.78
CA SER A 66 17.30 -25.10 -29.39
C SER A 66 18.19 -24.45 -30.47
N GLU A 67 17.79 -24.60 -31.74
CA GLU A 67 18.44 -23.96 -32.90
C GLU A 67 18.24 -22.43 -32.93
N GLU A 68 17.04 -21.94 -32.60
CA GLU A 68 16.75 -20.51 -32.49
C GLU A 68 17.44 -19.87 -31.27
N ILE A 69 17.53 -20.59 -30.15
CA ILE A 69 18.30 -20.16 -28.97
C ILE A 69 19.78 -20.03 -29.33
N GLU A 70 20.35 -21.02 -30.03
CA GLU A 70 21.75 -20.99 -30.44
C GLU A 70 22.02 -19.90 -31.50
N ALA A 71 21.07 -19.65 -32.40
CA ALA A 71 21.14 -18.57 -33.36
C ALA A 71 21.08 -17.18 -32.70
N GLU A 72 20.16 -16.95 -31.76
CA GLU A 72 20.09 -15.71 -30.98
C GLU A 72 21.34 -15.54 -30.09
N TRP A 73 21.87 -16.61 -29.52
CA TRP A 73 23.11 -16.60 -28.75
C TRP A 73 24.33 -16.21 -29.60
N LEU A 74 24.47 -16.78 -30.80
CA LEU A 74 25.52 -16.40 -31.75
C LEU A 74 25.38 -14.94 -32.21
N ARG A 75 24.14 -14.47 -32.42
CA ARG A 75 23.85 -13.08 -32.78
C ARG A 75 24.22 -12.12 -31.64
N PHE A 76 23.95 -12.51 -30.40
CA PHE A 76 24.38 -11.78 -29.20
C PHE A 76 25.90 -11.76 -29.08
N GLN A 77 26.59 -12.89 -29.24
CA GLN A 77 28.06 -12.94 -29.24
C GLN A 77 28.67 -12.06 -30.34
N GLY A 78 28.09 -12.07 -31.54
CA GLY A 78 28.52 -11.20 -32.64
C GLY A 78 28.37 -9.71 -32.29
N LYS A 79 27.26 -9.32 -31.67
CA LYS A 79 27.05 -7.94 -31.18
C LYS A 79 28.01 -7.60 -30.03
N ALA A 80 28.26 -8.53 -29.11
CA ALA A 80 29.18 -8.34 -27.99
C ALA A 80 30.64 -8.24 -28.44
N ALA A 81 31.04 -8.97 -29.49
CA ALA A 81 32.36 -8.89 -30.09
C ALA A 81 32.56 -7.61 -30.92
N GLN A 82 31.49 -7.08 -31.50
CA GLN A 82 31.49 -5.82 -32.26
C GLN A 82 31.27 -4.58 -31.39
N ALA A 83 30.78 -4.75 -30.16
CA ALA A 83 30.80 -3.68 -29.19
C ALA A 83 32.26 -3.26 -29.03
N PRO A 84 32.60 -2.00 -29.35
CA PRO A 84 33.96 -1.54 -29.16
C PRO A 84 34.24 -1.68 -27.66
N PHE A 85 35.05 -2.67 -27.29
CA PHE A 85 35.88 -2.66 -26.08
C PHE A 85 36.91 -1.52 -26.22
N GLY A 86 36.42 -0.32 -26.56
CA GLY A 86 37.14 0.92 -26.61
C GLY A 86 37.19 1.44 -25.20
N LEU A 87 38.05 0.82 -24.40
CA LEU A 87 38.79 1.44 -23.30
C LEU A 87 39.90 0.46 -22.86
N ARG A 88 40.77 0.07 -23.79
CA ARG A 88 42.19 -0.18 -23.47
C ARG A 88 42.86 1.15 -23.11
N ARG A 89 42.39 1.81 -22.04
CA ARG A 89 43.21 2.77 -21.32
C ARG A 89 44.13 1.95 -20.43
N SER A 90 45.42 2.01 -20.72
CA SER A 90 46.50 1.44 -19.92
C SER A 90 46.21 1.59 -18.43
N PHE A 91 46.00 0.44 -17.79
CA PHE A 91 45.34 0.26 -16.51
C PHE A 91 46.30 0.49 -15.34
N GLU A 92 46.75 1.74 -15.16
CA GLU A 92 47.38 2.20 -13.90
C GLU A 92 46.32 2.46 -12.80
N TRP A 93 45.03 2.45 -13.15
CA TRP A 93 43.91 2.67 -12.22
C TRP A 93 43.52 1.44 -11.40
N ALA A 94 44.16 0.28 -11.62
CA ALA A 94 43.93 -0.95 -10.85
C ALA A 94 44.05 -0.72 -9.33
N LYS A 95 44.94 0.19 -8.92
CA LYS A 95 45.15 0.53 -7.51
C LYS A 95 44.03 1.39 -6.92
N ALA A 96 43.30 2.14 -7.75
CA ALA A 96 42.21 3.00 -7.31
C ALA A 96 40.84 2.32 -7.35
N LEU A 97 40.70 1.22 -8.10
CA LEU A 97 39.45 0.46 -8.22
C LEU A 97 38.82 0.06 -6.86
N PRO A 98 39.56 -0.52 -5.89
CA PRO A 98 38.98 -0.85 -4.60
C PRO A 98 38.51 0.39 -3.83
N TRP A 99 39.20 1.53 -4.00
CA TRP A 99 38.81 2.80 -3.36
C TRP A 99 37.53 3.39 -3.97
N CYS A 100 37.36 3.31 -5.29
CA CYS A 100 36.12 3.76 -5.94
C CYS A 100 34.91 2.92 -5.52
N ILE A 101 35.07 1.60 -5.42
CA ILE A 101 34.01 0.70 -4.95
C ILE A 101 33.66 1.01 -3.49
N ALA A 102 34.66 1.17 -2.62
CA ALA A 102 34.45 1.54 -1.23
C ALA A 102 33.71 2.89 -1.10
N ALA A 103 34.07 3.90 -1.89
CA ALA A 103 33.41 5.20 -1.89
C ALA A 103 31.94 5.10 -2.36
N ALA A 104 31.67 4.33 -3.42
CA ALA A 104 30.32 4.12 -3.91
C ALA A 104 29.43 3.41 -2.87
N LEU A 105 29.95 2.35 -2.26
CA LEU A 105 29.26 1.64 -1.17
C LEU A 105 28.97 2.55 0.03
N LEU A 106 29.92 3.41 0.39
CA LEU A 106 29.75 4.36 1.48
C LEU A 106 28.66 5.39 1.18
N ILE A 107 28.57 5.90 -0.05
CA ILE A 107 27.51 6.83 -0.46
C ILE A 107 26.13 6.15 -0.41
N VAL A 108 26.03 4.91 -0.92
CA VAL A 108 24.78 4.14 -0.89
C VAL A 108 24.37 3.83 0.56
N ALA A 109 25.29 3.36 1.39
CA ALA A 109 25.03 3.07 2.80
C ALA A 109 24.61 4.33 3.57
N ALA A 110 25.25 5.48 3.31
CA ALA A 110 24.87 6.76 3.92
C ALA A 110 23.47 7.20 3.47
N GLY A 111 23.16 7.09 2.17
CA GLY A 111 21.84 7.40 1.62
C GLY A 111 20.73 6.55 2.25
N LEU A 112 20.94 5.23 2.31
CA LEU A 112 20.02 4.29 2.96
C LEU A 112 19.89 4.56 4.46
N SER A 113 20.97 4.90 5.15
CA SER A 113 20.93 5.23 6.58
C SER A 113 20.11 6.50 6.84
N ILE A 114 20.30 7.55 6.05
CA ILE A 114 19.51 8.78 6.14
C ILE A 114 18.03 8.49 5.88
N GLN A 115 17.74 7.68 4.86
CA GLN A 115 16.38 7.28 4.52
C GLN A 115 15.73 6.44 5.63
N ALA A 116 16.45 5.47 6.20
CA ALA A 116 15.98 4.67 7.32
C ALA A 116 15.69 5.53 8.57
N VAL A 117 16.54 6.53 8.86
CA VAL A 117 16.30 7.47 9.97
C VAL A 117 15.07 8.34 9.71
N ARG A 118 14.81 8.76 8.47
CA ARG A 118 13.58 9.50 8.13
C ARG A 118 12.34 8.65 8.34
N PHE A 119 12.34 7.42 7.83
CA PHE A 119 11.23 6.47 8.05
C PHE A 119 11.05 6.15 9.54
N HIS A 120 12.14 5.96 10.28
CA HIS A 120 12.04 5.71 11.71
C HIS A 120 11.51 6.93 12.47
N ARG A 121 11.87 8.16 12.08
CA ARG A 121 11.27 9.36 12.68
C ARG A 121 9.77 9.48 12.37
N GLU A 122 9.34 9.10 11.17
CA GLU A 122 7.92 9.10 10.79
C GLU A 122 7.13 7.99 11.50
N ALA A 123 7.74 6.83 11.74
CA ALA A 123 7.12 5.70 12.43
C ALA A 123 7.12 5.83 13.96
N THR A 124 8.18 6.42 14.52
CA THR A 124 8.40 6.51 15.98
C THR A 124 8.00 7.86 16.56
N GLN A 125 7.66 8.85 15.72
CA GLN A 125 6.88 9.97 16.24
C GLN A 125 5.54 9.38 16.71
N PRO A 126 5.23 9.43 18.02
CA PRO A 126 3.90 9.06 18.48
C PRO A 126 2.95 9.89 17.64
N ARG A 127 2.15 9.21 16.81
CA ARG A 127 1.14 9.88 15.98
C ARG A 127 0.41 10.79 16.95
N GLY A 128 0.41 12.09 16.65
CA GLY A 128 -0.27 13.07 17.47
C GLY A 128 -1.72 12.65 17.68
N GLY A 129 -2.38 13.24 18.67
CA GLY A 129 -3.73 12.85 19.01
C GLY A 129 -4.62 12.62 17.82
N LEU A 130 -5.07 11.38 17.65
CA LEU A 130 -6.09 11.07 16.69
C LEU A 130 -7.42 11.26 17.41
N GLU A 131 -8.20 12.20 16.92
CA GLU A 131 -9.60 12.31 17.30
C GLU A 131 -10.46 11.60 16.29
N LEU A 132 -11.25 10.65 16.77
CA LEU A 132 -12.15 9.86 15.95
C LEU A 132 -13.55 10.47 16.00
N VAL A 133 -14.09 10.82 14.85
CA VAL A 133 -15.45 11.39 14.72
C VAL A 133 -16.25 10.49 13.78
N ASP A 134 -17.30 9.87 14.30
CA ASP A 134 -18.21 9.07 13.49
C ASP A 134 -19.33 9.94 12.92
N LEU A 135 -19.53 9.86 11.61
CA LEU A 135 -20.51 10.65 10.87
C LEU A 135 -21.53 9.71 10.21
N SER A 136 -22.80 9.96 10.53
CA SER A 136 -23.94 9.33 9.90
C SER A 136 -24.41 10.14 8.68
N PRO A 137 -24.83 9.49 7.59
CA PRO A 137 -25.29 10.18 6.40
C PRO A 137 -26.60 10.93 6.67
N LEU A 138 -26.78 12.08 6.02
CA LEU A 138 -28.06 12.78 6.00
C LEU A 138 -29.08 11.90 5.26
N ALA A 139 -30.15 11.47 5.94
CA ALA A 139 -31.13 10.54 5.36
C ALA A 139 -31.76 11.11 4.07
N ASP A 140 -31.82 10.26 3.05
CA ASP A 140 -32.13 10.53 1.64
C ASP A 140 -33.02 11.76 1.32
N GLY A 141 -32.37 12.80 0.78
CA GLY A 141 -32.83 13.54 -0.40
C GLY A 141 -34.07 14.43 -0.28
N ARG A 142 -34.84 14.34 0.80
CA ARG A 142 -35.79 15.40 1.17
C ARG A 142 -35.06 16.33 2.12
N VAL A 143 -34.54 17.40 1.54
CA VAL A 143 -34.13 18.60 2.24
C VAL A 143 -35.38 19.26 2.86
N GLU A 144 -36.07 18.56 3.75
CA GLU A 144 -36.71 19.27 4.84
C GLU A 144 -35.54 19.79 5.67
N TRP A 145 -35.24 21.08 5.49
CA TRP A 145 -34.54 21.90 6.47
C TRP A 145 -35.41 21.95 7.73
N ARG A 146 -35.69 20.79 8.33
CA ARG A 146 -36.04 20.74 9.73
C ARG A 146 -34.77 21.20 10.40
N GLU A 147 -34.79 22.41 10.96
CA GLU A 147 -33.76 22.94 11.86
C GLU A 147 -33.21 21.75 12.63
N ALA A 148 -32.05 21.27 12.18
CA ALA A 148 -31.48 20.05 12.69
C ALA A 148 -31.30 20.31 14.17
N GLU A 149 -31.91 19.46 14.99
CA GLU A 149 -31.61 19.38 16.42
C GLU A 149 -30.09 19.42 16.51
N ALA A 150 -29.57 20.57 16.94
CA ALA A 150 -28.23 21.02 16.57
C ALA A 150 -27.26 19.91 16.87
N THR A 151 -26.70 19.30 15.81
CA THR A 151 -25.68 18.26 15.97
C THR A 151 -24.66 18.83 16.91
N GLU A 152 -24.51 18.20 18.08
CA GLU A 152 -23.66 18.69 19.14
C GLU A 152 -22.29 18.93 18.51
N GLY A 153 -21.84 20.19 18.52
CA GLY A 153 -20.64 20.58 17.80
C GLY A 153 -19.49 19.70 18.28
N VAL A 154 -18.78 19.08 17.34
CA VAL A 154 -17.58 18.33 17.67
C VAL A 154 -16.54 19.35 18.10
N ARG A 155 -15.95 19.16 19.28
CA ARG A 155 -14.87 20.01 19.80
C ARG A 155 -13.54 19.26 19.73
N PRO A 156 -12.74 19.46 18.66
CA PRO A 156 -11.50 18.74 18.55
C PRO A 156 -10.54 19.11 19.66
N ALA A 157 -10.02 18.12 20.37
CA ALA A 157 -9.07 18.28 21.44
C ALA A 157 -7.85 19.08 20.95
N SER A 158 -7.47 20.14 21.66
CA SER A 158 -6.48 21.13 21.19
C SER A 158 -5.09 20.56 20.84
N TRP A 159 -4.78 19.35 21.31
CA TRP A 159 -3.54 18.63 21.04
C TRP A 159 -3.62 17.69 19.83
N ALA A 160 -4.81 17.46 19.27
CA ALA A 160 -5.01 16.67 18.05
C ALA A 160 -4.56 17.48 16.82
N ASP A 161 -3.54 17.00 16.13
CA ASP A 161 -3.05 17.54 14.86
C ASP A 161 -3.82 16.97 13.66
N ARG A 162 -4.54 15.86 13.88
CA ARG A 162 -5.32 15.15 12.88
C ARG A 162 -6.68 14.73 13.42
N ILE A 163 -7.66 14.74 12.54
CA ILE A 163 -9.02 14.26 12.78
C ILE A 163 -9.26 13.10 11.82
N VAL A 164 -9.76 11.99 12.34
CA VAL A 164 -10.18 10.83 11.55
C VAL A 164 -11.71 10.82 11.53
N LEU A 165 -12.27 11.10 10.36
CA LEU A 165 -13.71 11.00 10.13
C LEU A 165 -14.05 9.58 9.68
N ILE A 166 -14.92 8.90 10.41
CA ILE A 166 -15.50 7.62 10.01
C ILE A 166 -16.83 7.91 9.35
N LEU A 167 -16.92 7.66 8.05
CA LEU A 167 -18.12 7.87 7.26
C LEU A 167 -18.86 6.54 7.15
N SER A 168 -20.00 6.45 7.83
CA SER A 168 -20.88 5.28 7.75
C SER A 168 -21.69 5.32 6.45
N LEU A 169 -21.71 4.22 5.69
CA LEU A 169 -22.45 4.11 4.43
C LEU A 169 -23.76 3.39 4.66
N ALA A 170 -24.88 4.11 4.56
CA ALA A 170 -26.22 3.50 4.58
C ALA A 170 -26.53 2.74 3.28
N ASP A 171 -25.89 3.13 2.18
CA ASP A 171 -26.10 2.55 0.86
C ASP A 171 -25.36 1.21 0.72
N PRO A 172 -26.05 0.10 0.37
CA PRO A 172 -25.39 -1.19 0.13
C PRO A 172 -24.54 -1.20 -1.14
N ARG A 173 -24.70 -0.25 -2.07
CA ARG A 173 -23.92 -0.18 -3.31
C ARG A 173 -22.43 -0.07 -3.02
N THR A 174 -21.64 -0.84 -3.75
CA THR A 174 -20.18 -0.81 -3.68
C THR A 174 -19.58 -0.15 -4.93
N PHE A 175 -18.49 0.58 -4.71
CA PHE A 175 -17.68 1.21 -5.74
C PHE A 175 -16.21 0.79 -5.53
N PRO A 176 -15.43 0.61 -6.62
CA PRO A 176 -14.02 0.25 -6.52
C PRO A 176 -13.18 1.33 -5.83
N GLU A 177 -13.52 2.59 -6.07
CA GLU A 177 -12.88 3.76 -5.46
C GLU A 177 -13.94 4.80 -5.08
N TYR A 178 -13.60 5.62 -4.09
CA TYR A 178 -14.44 6.74 -3.65
C TYR A 178 -13.64 8.04 -3.70
N GLU A 179 -14.39 9.13 -3.87
CA GLU A 179 -13.93 10.51 -3.85
C GLU A 179 -14.73 11.28 -2.80
N VAL A 180 -14.05 12.12 -2.01
CA VAL A 180 -14.67 12.96 -1.00
C VAL A 180 -14.33 14.41 -1.24
N GLU A 181 -15.35 15.26 -1.21
CA GLU A 181 -15.22 16.71 -1.19
C GLU A 181 -15.70 17.23 0.17
N ILE A 182 -14.92 18.10 0.81
CA ILE A 182 -15.32 18.82 2.01
C ILE A 182 -15.45 20.29 1.65
N ALA A 183 -16.65 20.83 1.79
CA ALA A 183 -16.97 22.23 1.52
C ALA A 183 -17.39 22.94 2.80
N ALA A 184 -16.99 24.21 2.94
CA ALA A 184 -17.51 25.06 4.01
C ALA A 184 -18.99 25.37 3.72
N ALA A 185 -19.89 25.16 4.69
CA ALA A 185 -21.32 25.32 4.46
C ALA A 185 -21.75 26.78 4.23
N ALA A 186 -20.92 27.75 4.64
CA ALA A 186 -21.20 29.17 4.49
C ALA A 186 -21.17 29.66 3.02
N ASP A 187 -20.25 29.13 2.21
CA ASP A 187 -20.00 29.58 0.83
C ASP A 187 -19.87 28.43 -0.19
N ASP A 188 -20.07 27.18 0.24
CA ASP A 188 -19.87 25.94 -0.53
C ASP A 188 -18.45 25.81 -1.12
N ARG A 189 -17.47 26.55 -0.59
CA ARG A 189 -16.08 26.47 -1.05
C ARG A 189 -15.45 25.17 -0.58
N VAL A 190 -14.94 24.39 -1.53
CA VAL A 190 -14.18 23.16 -1.25
C VAL A 190 -12.88 23.52 -0.53
N VAL A 191 -12.77 23.13 0.74
CA VAL A 191 -11.58 23.32 1.58
C VAL A 191 -10.63 22.13 1.52
N TRP A 192 -11.16 20.96 1.18
CA TRP A 192 -10.38 19.73 1.06
C TRP A 192 -11.02 18.77 0.06
N HIS A 193 -10.16 18.04 -0.66
CA HIS A 193 -10.55 17.04 -1.65
C HIS A 193 -9.62 15.82 -1.54
N GLY A 194 -10.18 14.63 -1.66
CA GLY A 194 -9.42 13.39 -1.69
C GLY A 194 -10.06 12.33 -2.57
N THR A 195 -9.20 11.55 -3.21
CA THR A 195 -9.56 10.54 -4.22
C THR A 195 -9.00 9.17 -3.86
N ARG A 196 -9.48 8.12 -4.53
CA ARG A 196 -8.99 6.74 -4.39
C ARG A 196 -9.13 6.18 -2.98
N LEU A 197 -10.15 6.65 -2.26
CA LEU A 197 -10.50 6.10 -0.96
C LEU A 197 -11.10 4.71 -1.18
N ARG A 198 -10.75 3.77 -0.29
CA ARG A 198 -11.25 2.39 -0.33
C ARG A 198 -12.11 2.12 0.89
N ARG A 199 -13.25 1.46 0.68
CA ARG A 199 -14.18 1.04 1.73
C ARG A 199 -13.52 -0.01 2.61
N ALA A 200 -13.63 0.13 3.93
CA ALA A 200 -13.23 -0.90 4.89
C ALA A 200 -14.23 -2.08 4.84
N GLN A 201 -13.84 -3.25 5.38
CA GLN A 201 -14.70 -4.45 5.37
C GLN A 201 -16.04 -4.25 6.09
N GLU A 202 -16.09 -3.36 7.09
CA GLU A 202 -17.29 -3.04 7.88
C GLU A 202 -18.22 -2.04 7.18
N GLY A 203 -17.89 -1.68 5.95
CA GLY A 203 -18.71 -0.81 5.16
C GLY A 203 -18.56 0.68 5.47
N THR A 204 -17.54 1.07 6.22
CA THR A 204 -17.18 2.45 6.54
C THR A 204 -16.05 2.96 5.64
N LEU A 205 -15.87 4.29 5.62
CA LEU A 205 -14.71 4.95 5.03
C LEU A 205 -14.01 5.77 6.12
N ALA A 206 -12.71 5.55 6.30
CA ALA A 206 -11.90 6.35 7.21
C ALA A 206 -11.20 7.46 6.44
N LEU A 207 -11.41 8.70 6.85
CA LEU A 207 -10.83 9.88 6.24
C LEU A 207 -9.96 10.62 7.25
N GLU A 208 -8.65 10.63 7.00
CA GLU A 208 -7.67 11.31 7.86
C GLU A 208 -7.36 12.72 7.33
N LEU A 209 -7.65 13.72 8.16
CA LEU A 209 -7.54 15.14 7.80
C LEU A 209 -6.62 15.85 8.79
N PRO A 210 -5.61 16.61 8.32
CA PRO A 210 -4.89 17.54 9.18
C PRO A 210 -5.85 18.62 9.70
N ARG A 211 -5.88 18.86 11.02
CA ARG A 211 -6.79 19.84 11.67
C ARG A 211 -6.72 21.22 11.03
N ARG A 212 -5.55 21.63 10.53
CA ARG A 212 -5.33 22.91 9.85
C ARG A 212 -6.21 23.17 8.61
N PHE A 213 -6.82 22.14 8.02
CA PHE A 213 -7.74 22.31 6.88
C PHE A 213 -9.17 22.60 7.32
N LEU A 214 -9.48 22.41 8.60
CA LEU A 214 -10.82 22.55 9.16
C LEU A 214 -10.78 23.60 10.27
N ALA A 215 -11.05 24.85 9.91
CA ALA A 215 -11.31 25.90 10.90
C ALA A 215 -12.63 25.64 11.65
N GLU A 216 -12.90 26.38 12.72
CA GLU A 216 -14.22 26.39 13.34
C GLU A 216 -15.32 26.72 12.32
N GLY A 217 -16.42 25.98 12.33
CA GLY A 217 -17.52 26.20 11.39
C GLY A 217 -18.33 24.96 11.04
N LEU A 218 -19.29 25.13 10.14
CA LEU A 218 -20.10 24.06 9.58
C LEU A 218 -19.55 23.65 8.22
N TYR A 219 -19.43 22.34 8.01
CA TYR A 219 -18.91 21.73 6.79
C TYR A 219 -19.90 20.71 6.23
N ARG A 220 -19.92 20.64 4.91
CA ARG A 220 -20.63 19.65 4.12
C ARG A 220 -19.62 18.71 3.50
N ILE A 221 -19.78 17.42 3.75
CA ILE A 221 -18.91 16.36 3.23
C ILE A 221 -19.72 15.59 2.20
N ARG A 222 -19.31 15.66 0.94
CA ARG A 222 -19.96 14.95 -0.17
C ARG A 222 -19.11 13.75 -0.53
N LEU A 223 -19.71 12.57 -0.53
CA LEU A 223 -19.08 11.33 -0.92
C LEU A 223 -19.58 10.90 -2.30
N PHE A 224 -18.64 10.60 -3.18
CA PHE A 224 -18.90 10.10 -4.52
C PHE A 224 -18.25 8.73 -4.71
N GLY A 225 -18.96 7.83 -5.38
CA GLY A 225 -18.43 6.56 -5.86
C GLY A 225 -17.91 6.72 -7.28
N LEU A 226 -16.71 6.20 -7.54
CA LEU A 226 -16.06 6.26 -8.84
C LEU A 226 -16.27 4.95 -9.62
N ARG A 227 -16.70 5.07 -10.88
CA ARG A 227 -16.78 3.96 -11.86
C ARG A 227 -16.10 4.38 -13.16
N SER A 228 -15.95 3.45 -14.10
CA SER A 228 -15.48 3.73 -15.47
C SER A 228 -16.31 4.81 -16.17
N GLU A 229 -17.59 4.93 -15.83
CA GLU A 229 -18.56 5.86 -16.42
C GLU A 229 -18.58 7.25 -15.73
N GLY A 230 -17.81 7.44 -14.66
CA GLY A 230 -17.70 8.72 -13.95
C GLY A 230 -18.02 8.64 -12.46
N ARG A 231 -18.35 9.81 -11.88
CA ARG A 231 -18.66 9.98 -10.45
C ARG A 231 -20.16 9.88 -10.19
N SER A 232 -20.55 9.11 -9.18
CA SER A 232 -21.94 8.97 -8.72
C SER A 232 -22.06 9.45 -7.26
N PRO A 233 -23.02 10.33 -6.90
CA PRO A 233 -23.20 10.72 -5.51
C PRO A 233 -23.66 9.52 -4.67
N VAL A 234 -23.04 9.34 -3.51
CA VAL A 234 -23.31 8.21 -2.59
C VAL A 234 -23.96 8.71 -1.31
N ALA A 235 -23.37 9.71 -0.65
CA ALA A 235 -23.86 10.24 0.61
C ALA A 235 -23.41 11.69 0.83
N GLU A 236 -24.13 12.40 1.68
CA GLU A 236 -23.77 13.71 2.19
C GLU A 236 -23.80 13.68 3.72
N TYR A 237 -22.82 14.33 4.34
CA TYR A 237 -22.68 14.42 5.79
C TYR A 237 -22.49 15.88 6.21
N GLU A 238 -22.93 16.21 7.42
CA GLU A 238 -22.70 17.50 8.05
C GLU A 238 -21.72 17.34 9.21
N LEU A 239 -20.75 18.25 9.30
CA LEU A 239 -19.78 18.31 10.38
C LEU A 239 -19.74 19.73 10.93
N ARG A 240 -20.10 19.89 12.20
CA ARG A 240 -19.95 21.16 12.92
C ARG A 240 -18.75 21.08 13.85
N LEU A 241 -17.76 21.94 13.62
CA LEU A 241 -16.60 22.10 14.49
C LEU A 241 -16.77 23.34 15.36
N VAL A 242 -16.54 23.18 16.66
CA VAL A 242 -16.50 24.24 17.68
C VAL A 242 -15.17 24.15 18.43
N ASP A 243 -14.55 25.26 18.81
CA ASP A 243 -13.35 25.23 19.70
C ASP A 243 -13.74 25.20 21.19
#